data_AF-A0A7S4EZ04-F1
#
_entry.id   AF-A0A7S4EZ04-F1
#
_cell.length_a   1.000
_cell.length_b   1.000
_cell.length_c   1.000
_cell.angle_alpha   90.00
_cell.angle_beta   90.00
_cell.angle_gamma   90.00
#
_symmetry.space_group_name_H-M   'P 1'
#
loop_
_entity.id
_entity.type
_entity.pdbx_description
1 polymer ?
#
loop_
_entity_poly.entity_id
_entity_poly.type
_entity_poly.pdbx_seq_one_letter_code
_entity_poly.pdbx_strand_id
1 'polypeptide(L)'
;SHPRPAGSGRGLSDAQRVATANTVANWGYSPILRRADQGQLERLADALAEGATHGAADSTLKKDERAWLLWTQYAALVNFDPVIKPEHATDSPSVLPALLASFLLFVHTQLVGRERRTAKPQSSFAYPLSIIRVFKRWGVPVPSHGALKLTLKGLMRSYVNVYGKEAISPSRSQPFLFAMLTRVCAIRDTDYIGDEAWDPSLNRLNFIGLTLLKVMWRTGHRLGEAVKTSDELTYFVRADVTYRIA
;
A
#
# COMPACT_ATOMS: atom_id res chain seq x y z
N SER A 1 -22.10 -27.47 3.36
CA SER A 1 -22.33 -26.03 3.65
C SER A 1 -21.22 -25.53 4.55
N HIS A 2 -20.15 -24.97 3.98
CA HIS A 2 -19.07 -24.39 4.78
C HIS A 2 -19.48 -22.99 5.25
N PRO A 3 -19.35 -22.67 6.56
CA PRO A 3 -19.65 -21.34 7.06
C PRO A 3 -18.59 -20.37 6.56
N ARG A 4 -19.01 -19.25 5.97
CA ARG A 4 -18.14 -18.09 5.73
C ARG A 4 -17.71 -17.54 7.10
N PRO A 5 -16.41 -17.26 7.34
CA PRO A 5 -16.02 -16.56 8.54
C PRO A 5 -16.51 -15.12 8.45
N ALA A 6 -17.48 -14.78 9.30
CA ALA A 6 -17.86 -13.42 9.60
C ALA A 6 -16.72 -12.79 10.42
N GLY A 7 -16.19 -11.65 9.95
CA GLY A 7 -15.28 -10.82 10.76
C GLY A 7 -14.05 -10.37 9.99
N SER A 8 -14.14 -9.27 9.26
CA SER A 8 -12.94 -8.60 8.74
C SER A 8 -12.96 -7.07 8.86
N GLY A 9 -14.02 -6.47 9.43
CA GLY A 9 -14.14 -5.01 9.54
C GLY A 9 -13.92 -4.41 10.94
N ARG A 10 -13.95 -5.20 12.02
CA ARG A 10 -13.92 -4.66 13.42
C ARG A 10 -12.51 -4.49 14.02
N GLY A 11 -11.49 -5.19 13.52
CA GLY A 11 -10.20 -5.29 14.22
C GLY A 11 -9.31 -4.03 14.19
N LEU A 12 -9.22 -3.34 13.06
CA LEU A 12 -8.36 -2.14 12.95
C LEU A 12 -9.03 -0.90 13.53
N SER A 13 -10.35 -0.78 13.41
CA SER A 13 -11.12 0.31 14.01
C SER A 13 -11.09 0.28 15.53
N ASP A 14 -11.22 -0.91 16.14
CA ASP A 14 -11.17 -1.06 17.59
C ASP A 14 -9.75 -0.78 18.11
N ALA A 15 -8.72 -1.27 17.41
CA ALA A 15 -7.33 -0.95 17.71
C ALA A 15 -7.03 0.56 17.58
N GLN A 16 -7.60 1.22 16.58
CA GLN A 16 -7.49 2.67 16.42
C GLN A 16 -8.12 3.41 17.59
N ARG A 17 -9.28 2.98 18.09
CA ARG A 17 -9.90 3.58 19.30
C ARG A 17 -8.99 3.44 20.52
N VAL A 18 -8.40 2.27 20.72
CA VAL A 18 -7.44 2.03 21.82
C VAL A 18 -6.20 2.92 21.65
N ALA A 19 -5.67 3.04 20.42
CA ALA A 19 -4.53 3.89 20.13
C ALA A 19 -4.85 5.39 20.36
N THR A 20 -6.03 5.85 19.93
CA THR A 20 -6.53 7.20 20.20
C THR A 20 -6.61 7.47 21.70
N ALA A 21 -7.18 6.55 22.48
CA ALA A 21 -7.26 6.67 23.92
C ALA A 21 -5.87 6.75 24.59
N ASN A 22 -4.91 5.93 24.15
CA ASN A 22 -3.53 5.97 24.62
C ASN A 22 -2.85 7.33 24.30
N THR A 23 -3.10 7.87 23.10
CA THR A 23 -2.57 9.17 22.68
C THR A 23 -3.15 10.31 23.49
N VAL A 24 -4.47 10.32 23.71
CA VAL A 24 -5.16 11.30 24.56
C VAL A 24 -4.62 11.25 25.98
N ALA A 25 -4.45 10.05 26.54
CA ALA A 25 -3.88 9.87 27.87
C ALA A 25 -2.46 10.45 27.95
N ASN A 26 -1.61 10.20 26.95
CA ASN A 26 -0.26 10.75 26.89
C ASN A 26 -0.27 12.30 26.79
N TRP A 27 -1.20 12.88 26.03
CA TRP A 27 -1.34 14.34 25.92
C TRP A 27 -1.80 15.00 27.22
N GLY A 28 -2.61 14.32 28.02
CA GLY A 28 -3.04 14.82 29.33
C GLY A 28 -1.89 15.14 30.29
N TYR A 29 -0.72 14.51 30.10
CA TYR A 29 0.49 14.78 30.87
C TYR A 29 1.40 15.85 30.26
N SER A 30 1.06 16.40 29.09
CA SER A 30 1.87 17.40 28.39
C SER A 30 1.72 18.79 29.01
N PRO A 31 2.83 19.48 29.38
CA PRO A 31 2.78 20.85 29.90
C PRO A 31 2.13 21.85 28.94
N ILE A 32 2.21 21.58 27.62
CA ILE A 32 1.64 22.43 26.56
C ILE A 32 0.10 22.36 26.56
N LEU A 33 -0.44 21.18 26.87
CA LEU A 33 -1.88 20.91 26.81
C LEU A 33 -2.55 20.93 28.20
N ARG A 34 -1.87 21.46 29.23
CA ARG A 34 -2.35 21.40 30.63
C ARG A 34 -3.73 22.01 30.89
N ARG A 35 -4.20 22.88 29.99
CA ARG A 35 -5.49 23.59 30.10
C ARG A 35 -6.61 22.93 29.30
N ALA A 36 -6.29 21.96 28.45
CA ALA A 36 -7.28 21.26 27.66
C ALA A 36 -8.03 20.25 28.55
N ASP A 37 -9.35 20.23 28.44
CA ASP A 37 -10.15 19.16 29.05
C ASP A 37 -10.08 17.87 28.22
N GLN A 38 -10.50 16.75 28.81
CA GLN A 38 -10.44 15.45 28.16
C GLN A 38 -11.25 15.39 26.85
N GLY A 39 -12.42 16.04 26.79
CA GLY A 39 -13.24 16.07 25.59
C GLY A 39 -12.66 16.94 24.48
N GLN A 40 -11.83 17.94 24.79
CA GLN A 40 -11.05 18.70 23.82
C GLN A 40 -9.91 17.85 23.24
N LEU A 41 -9.22 17.07 24.09
CA LEU A 41 -8.14 16.18 23.66
C LEU A 41 -8.66 15.04 22.77
N GLU A 42 -9.80 14.44 23.10
CA GLU A 42 -10.45 13.39 22.30
C GLU A 42 -10.85 13.90 20.91
N ARG A 43 -11.52 15.06 20.84
CA ARG A 43 -11.89 15.68 19.55
C ARG A 43 -10.67 16.01 18.69
N LEU A 44 -9.58 16.45 19.30
CA LEU A 44 -8.34 16.74 18.58
C LEU A 44 -7.71 15.45 18.02
N ALA A 45 -7.71 14.38 18.80
CA ALA A 45 -7.18 13.09 18.38
C ALA A 45 -8.01 12.47 17.25
N ASP A 46 -9.34 12.57 17.33
CA ASP A 46 -10.26 12.11 16.29
C ASP A 46 -10.07 12.89 14.99
N ALA A 47 -9.99 14.24 15.06
CA ALA A 47 -9.75 15.08 13.89
C ALA A 47 -8.40 14.76 13.20
N LEU A 48 -7.35 14.48 13.98
CA LEU A 48 -6.04 14.08 13.46
C LEU A 48 -6.10 12.69 12.80
N ALA A 49 -6.79 11.74 13.42
CA ALA A 49 -6.95 10.41 12.88
C ALA A 49 -7.78 10.41 11.57
N GLU A 50 -8.83 11.23 11.52
CA GLU A 50 -9.66 11.42 10.33
C GLU A 50 -8.87 12.08 9.19
N GLY A 51 -8.13 13.15 9.47
CA GLY A 51 -7.27 13.80 8.47
C GLY A 51 -6.16 12.88 7.93
N ALA A 52 -5.56 12.07 8.81
CA ALA A 52 -4.56 11.07 8.41
C ALA A 52 -5.14 9.94 7.53
N THR A 53 -6.43 9.63 7.70
CA THR A 53 -7.13 8.61 6.91
C THR A 53 -7.54 9.15 5.54
N HIS A 54 -8.09 10.37 5.48
CA HIS A 54 -8.48 11.05 4.24
C HIS A 54 -7.30 11.29 3.28
N GLY A 55 -6.08 11.44 3.80
CA GLY A 55 -4.87 11.57 2.97
C GLY A 55 -4.40 10.27 2.30
N ALA A 56 -4.96 9.11 2.64
CA ALA A 56 -4.50 7.81 2.13
C ALA A 56 -5.42 7.26 1.03
N ALA A 57 -4.86 6.82 -0.10
CA ALA A 57 -5.63 6.17 -1.15
C ALA A 57 -6.28 4.86 -0.67
N ASP A 58 -7.51 4.55 -1.09
CA ASP A 58 -8.27 3.33 -0.74
C ASP A 58 -7.48 2.03 -0.90
N SER A 59 -6.68 1.93 -1.97
CA SER A 59 -5.85 0.75 -2.21
C SER A 59 -4.72 0.57 -1.18
N THR A 60 -4.31 1.65 -0.53
CA THR A 60 -3.35 1.65 0.59
C THR A 60 -4.04 1.26 1.88
N LEU A 61 -5.25 1.76 2.14
CA LEU A 61 -6.04 1.38 3.32
C LEU A 61 -6.33 -0.12 3.34
N LYS A 62 -6.75 -0.71 2.22
CA LYS A 62 -6.95 -2.17 2.10
C LYS A 62 -5.68 -2.99 2.38
N LYS A 63 -4.51 -2.48 1.99
CA LYS A 63 -3.22 -3.13 2.30
C LYS A 63 -2.89 -3.03 3.78
N ASP A 64 -3.14 -1.88 4.39
CA ASP A 64 -2.93 -1.67 5.82
C ASP A 64 -3.86 -2.57 6.66
N GLU A 65 -5.14 -2.72 6.28
CA GLU A 65 -6.08 -3.66 6.91
C GLU A 65 -5.58 -5.11 6.85
N ARG A 66 -5.15 -5.56 5.67
CA ARG A 66 -4.63 -6.92 5.50
C ARG A 66 -3.35 -7.12 6.31
N ALA A 67 -2.49 -6.11 6.37
CA ALA A 67 -1.28 -6.16 7.19
C ALA A 67 -1.61 -6.21 8.68
N TRP A 68 -2.59 -5.42 9.14
CA TRP A 68 -3.06 -5.43 10.52
C TRP A 68 -3.59 -6.78 10.94
N LEU A 69 -4.39 -7.44 10.09
CA LEU A 69 -4.87 -8.79 10.37
C LEU A 69 -3.72 -9.77 10.63
N LEU A 70 -2.70 -9.79 9.77
CA LEU A 70 -1.54 -10.67 9.97
C LEU A 70 -0.71 -10.27 11.20
N TRP A 71 -0.62 -8.98 11.50
CA TRP A 71 0.05 -8.47 12.69
C TRP A 71 -0.63 -8.96 13.97
N THR A 72 -1.96 -8.90 14.04
CA THR A 72 -2.71 -9.42 15.21
C THR A 72 -2.55 -10.92 15.39
N GLN A 73 -2.52 -11.70 14.30
CA GLN A 73 -2.23 -13.13 14.35
C GLN A 73 -0.80 -13.41 14.85
N TYR A 74 0.16 -12.64 14.37
CA TYR A 74 1.54 -12.71 14.83
C TYR A 74 1.69 -12.31 16.31
N ALA A 75 0.96 -11.29 16.74
CA ALA A 75 0.93 -10.84 18.14
C ALA A 75 0.37 -11.90 19.08
N ALA A 76 -0.71 -12.58 18.66
CA ALA A 76 -1.23 -13.73 19.39
C ALA A 76 -0.23 -14.90 19.45
N LEU A 77 0.50 -15.17 18.37
CA LEU A 77 1.51 -16.24 18.32
C LEU A 77 2.71 -15.96 19.24
N VAL A 78 3.18 -14.73 19.29
CA VAL A 78 4.35 -14.31 20.08
C VAL A 78 3.97 -13.84 21.48
N ASN A 79 2.67 -13.74 21.75
CA ASN A 79 2.08 -13.35 23.03
C ASN A 79 2.43 -11.91 23.45
N PHE A 80 2.08 -10.93 22.61
CA PHE A 80 2.18 -9.50 22.94
C PHE A 80 0.93 -8.72 22.50
N ASP A 81 0.73 -7.51 23.04
CA ASP A 81 -0.37 -6.63 22.63
C ASP A 81 -0.09 -6.02 21.23
N PRO A 82 -0.93 -6.26 20.21
CA PRO A 82 -0.72 -5.70 18.88
C PRO A 82 -0.75 -4.16 18.85
N VAL A 83 -1.40 -3.50 19.82
CA VAL A 83 -1.41 -2.04 19.96
C VAL A 83 -0.22 -1.60 20.79
N ILE A 84 0.85 -1.21 20.10
CA ILE A 84 2.07 -0.73 20.75
C ILE A 84 1.85 0.67 21.31
N LYS A 85 1.97 0.81 22.63
CA LYS A 85 1.93 2.11 23.30
C LYS A 85 3.20 2.92 23.04
N PRO A 86 3.11 4.26 22.99
CA PRO A 86 4.29 5.12 22.82
C PRO A 86 5.38 4.93 23.88
N GLU A 87 4.98 4.66 25.13
CA GLU A 87 5.89 4.36 26.25
C GLU A 87 6.75 3.12 25.97
N HIS A 88 6.14 2.00 25.56
CA HIS A 88 6.85 0.76 25.25
C HIS A 88 7.88 0.92 24.12
N ALA A 89 7.54 1.72 23.11
CA ALA A 89 8.44 2.00 21.98
C ALA A 89 9.64 2.87 22.39
N THR A 90 9.47 3.71 23.42
CA THR A 90 10.51 4.59 23.96
C THR A 90 11.41 3.85 24.95
N ASP A 91 10.82 3.05 25.84
CA ASP A 91 11.52 2.32 26.90
C ASP A 91 12.32 1.13 26.37
N SER A 92 11.94 0.59 25.21
CA SER A 92 12.55 -0.60 24.61
C SER A 92 12.76 -0.43 23.10
N PRO A 93 13.67 0.47 22.68
CA PRO A 93 13.81 0.89 21.29
C PRO A 93 14.28 -0.23 20.34
N SER A 94 14.83 -1.33 20.87
CA SER A 94 15.28 -2.49 20.11
C SER A 94 14.18 -3.54 19.87
N VAL A 95 13.10 -3.53 20.67
CA VAL A 95 12.07 -4.58 20.65
C VAL A 95 11.15 -4.45 19.44
N LEU A 96 10.61 -3.26 19.17
CA LEU A 96 9.75 -3.03 18.01
C LEU A 96 10.44 -3.34 16.65
N PRO A 97 11.70 -2.93 16.40
CA PRO A 97 12.42 -3.37 15.20
C PRO A 97 12.57 -4.89 15.10
N ALA A 98 12.84 -5.57 16.22
CA ALA A 98 12.95 -7.02 16.25
C ALA A 98 11.61 -7.68 15.91
N LEU A 99 10.51 -7.23 16.51
CA LEU A 99 9.15 -7.70 16.22
C LEU A 99 8.76 -7.49 14.76
N LEU A 100 9.10 -6.34 14.16
CA LEU A 100 8.84 -6.07 12.74
C LEU A 100 9.69 -6.97 11.82
N ALA A 101 10.93 -7.26 12.21
CA ALA A 101 11.82 -8.17 11.48
C ALA A 101 11.33 -9.62 11.55
N SER A 102 10.92 -10.12 12.70
CA SER A 102 10.34 -11.46 12.84
C SER A 102 8.95 -11.55 12.21
N PHE A 103 8.16 -10.47 12.26
CA PHE A 103 6.89 -10.38 11.53
C PHE A 103 7.10 -10.51 10.01
N LEU A 104 8.16 -9.92 9.45
CA LEU A 104 8.51 -10.10 8.04
C LEU A 104 8.70 -11.59 7.70
N LEU A 105 9.37 -12.35 8.58
CA LEU A 105 9.57 -13.80 8.42
C LEU A 105 8.24 -14.55 8.50
N PHE A 106 7.40 -14.22 9.48
CA PHE A 106 6.05 -14.79 9.62
C PHE A 106 5.20 -14.54 8.38
N VAL A 107 5.15 -13.31 7.86
CA VAL A 107 4.36 -13.02 6.65
C VAL A 107 4.90 -13.81 5.46
N HIS A 108 6.21 -13.92 5.32
CA HIS A 108 6.81 -14.63 4.19
C HIS A 108 6.35 -16.10 4.11
N THR A 109 6.18 -16.79 5.25
CA THR A 109 5.70 -18.18 5.27
C THR A 109 4.21 -18.30 4.95
N GLN A 110 3.43 -17.24 5.13
CA GLN A 110 1.99 -17.21 4.83
C GLN A 110 1.68 -16.82 3.38
N LEU A 111 2.65 -16.25 2.65
CA LEU A 111 2.42 -15.77 1.29
C LEU A 111 2.64 -16.87 0.26
N VAL A 112 1.60 -17.10 -0.54
CA VAL A 112 1.65 -17.98 -1.71
C VAL A 112 1.78 -17.12 -2.97
N GLY A 113 2.78 -17.42 -3.80
CA GLY A 113 3.01 -16.78 -5.08
C GLY A 113 1.93 -17.12 -6.12
N ARG A 114 1.91 -16.36 -7.21
CA ARG A 114 0.88 -16.44 -8.28
C ARG A 114 0.74 -17.84 -8.92
N GLU A 115 1.81 -18.64 -8.89
CA GLU A 115 1.86 -20.02 -9.40
C GLU A 115 1.90 -21.07 -8.28
N ARG A 116 1.41 -20.75 -7.07
CA ARG A 116 1.55 -21.60 -5.87
C ARG A 116 3.00 -21.89 -5.45
N ARG A 117 3.96 -21.16 -6.01
CA ARG A 117 5.37 -21.13 -5.58
C ARG A 117 5.51 -20.25 -4.33
N THR A 118 6.62 -20.38 -3.62
CA THR A 118 6.99 -19.46 -2.53
C THR A 118 6.96 -18.02 -3.04
N ALA A 119 6.29 -17.12 -2.30
CA ALA A 119 6.22 -15.72 -2.69
C ALA A 119 7.61 -15.07 -2.68
N LYS A 120 7.82 -14.04 -3.52
CA LYS A 120 9.09 -13.29 -3.51
C LYS A 120 9.27 -12.59 -2.15
N PRO A 121 10.46 -12.62 -1.53
CA PRO A 121 10.70 -11.97 -0.23
C PRO A 121 10.38 -10.46 -0.22
N GLN A 122 10.50 -9.78 -1.37
CA GLN A 122 10.14 -8.37 -1.47
C GLN A 122 8.64 -8.13 -1.29
N SER A 123 7.79 -9.11 -1.64
CA SER A 123 6.33 -9.01 -1.48
C SER A 123 5.92 -8.99 -0.01
N SER A 124 6.63 -9.70 0.87
CA SER A 124 6.38 -9.67 2.32
C SER A 124 6.84 -8.37 2.97
N PHE A 125 7.81 -7.65 2.40
CA PHE A 125 8.33 -6.39 2.96
C PHE A 125 7.29 -5.26 3.02
N ALA A 126 6.28 -5.30 2.14
CA ALA A 126 5.20 -4.32 2.15
C ALA A 126 4.37 -4.36 3.45
N TYR A 127 4.32 -5.50 4.14
CA TYR A 127 3.48 -5.70 5.33
C TYR A 127 4.04 -4.99 6.57
N PRO A 128 5.32 -5.19 6.98
CA PRO A 128 5.92 -4.39 8.04
C PRO A 128 5.90 -2.89 7.74
N LEU A 129 6.08 -2.46 6.49
CA LEU A 129 5.96 -1.04 6.12
C LEU A 129 4.54 -0.50 6.34
N SER A 130 3.52 -1.32 6.09
CA SER A 130 2.12 -0.97 6.35
C SER A 130 1.85 -0.83 7.85
N ILE A 131 2.42 -1.72 8.68
CA ILE A 131 2.36 -1.59 10.15
C ILE A 131 3.07 -0.33 10.65
N ILE A 132 4.27 -0.03 10.14
CA ILE A 132 4.96 1.25 10.42
C ILE A 132 4.07 2.44 10.08
N ARG A 133 3.37 2.40 8.95
CA ARG A 133 2.44 3.45 8.52
C ARG A 133 1.26 3.60 9.48
N VAL A 134 0.65 2.48 9.90
CA VAL A 134 -0.42 2.44 10.90
C VAL A 134 0.03 3.09 12.21
N PHE A 135 1.17 2.67 12.76
CA PHE A 135 1.70 3.24 14.01
C PHE A 135 2.07 4.72 13.89
N LYS A 136 2.62 5.15 12.75
CA LYS A 136 2.87 6.58 12.48
C LYS A 136 1.57 7.40 12.47
N ARG A 137 0.48 6.88 11.88
CA ARG A 137 -0.83 7.57 11.92
C ARG A 137 -1.37 7.72 13.33
N TRP A 138 -1.01 6.82 14.24
CA TRP A 138 -1.42 6.87 15.64
C TRP A 138 -0.46 7.66 16.54
N GLY A 139 0.62 8.22 15.99
CA GLY A 139 1.59 9.00 16.76
C GLY A 139 2.56 8.17 17.60
N VAL A 140 2.66 6.86 17.35
CA VAL A 140 3.63 5.99 18.03
C VAL A 140 5.02 6.21 17.41
N PRO A 141 6.08 6.46 18.21
CA PRO A 141 7.44 6.56 17.68
C PRO A 141 7.86 5.22 17.09
N VAL A 142 8.26 5.24 15.81
CA VAL A 142 8.60 4.02 15.06
C VAL A 142 10.08 4.04 14.70
N PRO A 143 10.83 2.93 14.85
CA PRO A 143 12.25 2.87 14.53
C PRO A 143 12.56 3.14 13.06
N SER A 144 13.81 3.54 12.79
CA SER A 144 14.35 3.67 11.44
C SER A 144 14.37 2.32 10.71
N HIS A 145 14.15 2.35 9.39
CA HIS A 145 14.00 1.18 8.52
C HIS A 145 15.25 0.26 8.42
N GLY A 146 16.36 0.59 9.09
CA GLY A 146 17.64 -0.11 8.99
C GLY A 146 17.57 -1.60 9.36
N ALA A 147 16.97 -1.93 10.50
CA ALA A 147 16.84 -3.30 10.97
C ALA A 147 16.02 -4.17 10.00
N LEU A 148 14.91 -3.63 9.48
CA LEU A 148 14.05 -4.32 8.54
C LEU A 148 14.76 -4.64 7.21
N LYS A 149 15.61 -3.72 6.73
CA LYS A 149 16.42 -3.93 5.52
C LYS A 149 17.45 -5.05 5.67
N LEU A 150 18.04 -5.21 6.85
CA LEU A 150 18.99 -6.30 7.12
C LEU A 150 18.30 -7.66 7.06
N THR A 151 17.15 -7.81 7.72
CA THR A 151 16.37 -9.06 7.69
C THR A 151 15.88 -9.38 6.27
N LEU A 152 15.40 -8.37 5.53
CA LEU A 152 15.05 -8.55 4.12
C LEU A 152 16.25 -9.04 3.29
N LYS A 153 17.45 -8.47 3.50
CA LYS A 153 18.66 -8.88 2.79
C LYS A 153 19.03 -10.33 3.09
N GLY A 154 18.87 -10.78 4.33
CA GLY A 154 19.04 -12.18 4.73
C GLY A 154 18.06 -13.12 4.02
N LEU A 155 16.77 -12.80 4.05
CA LEU A 155 15.72 -13.52 3.33
C LEU A 155 16.00 -13.60 1.82
N MET A 156 16.38 -12.48 1.21
CA MET A 156 16.72 -12.44 -0.23
C MET A 156 17.88 -13.36 -0.58
N ARG A 157 18.94 -13.41 0.26
CA ARG A 157 20.07 -14.33 0.04
C ARG A 157 19.65 -15.79 0.15
N SER A 158 18.87 -16.14 1.17
CA SER A 158 18.34 -17.50 1.34
C SER A 158 17.48 -17.92 0.14
N TYR A 159 16.60 -17.03 -0.32
CA TYR A 159 15.74 -17.28 -1.48
C TYR A 159 16.55 -17.46 -2.79
N VAL A 160 17.59 -16.64 -3.01
CA VAL A 160 18.49 -16.79 -4.17
C VAL A 160 19.25 -18.12 -4.13
N ASN A 161 19.67 -18.57 -2.95
CA ASN A 161 20.36 -19.86 -2.82
C ASN A 161 19.47 -21.04 -3.24
N VAL A 162 18.15 -20.96 -3.00
CA VAL A 162 17.19 -22.03 -3.33
C VAL A 162 16.71 -21.97 -4.78
N TYR A 163 16.39 -20.77 -5.29
CA TYR A 163 15.72 -20.59 -6.58
C TYR A 163 16.61 -20.00 -7.69
N GLY A 164 17.87 -19.69 -7.39
CA GLY A 164 18.79 -19.04 -8.30
C GLY A 164 18.60 -17.52 -8.40
N LYS A 165 19.61 -16.84 -8.95
CA LYS A 165 19.66 -15.37 -9.06
C LYS A 165 18.55 -14.81 -9.97
N GLU A 166 18.16 -15.56 -10.99
CA GLU A 166 17.11 -15.14 -11.94
C GLU A 166 15.73 -15.00 -11.28
N ALA A 167 15.47 -15.73 -10.19
CA ALA A 167 14.19 -15.68 -9.49
C ALA A 167 13.89 -14.31 -8.85
N ILE A 168 14.93 -13.56 -8.47
CA ILE A 168 14.80 -12.21 -7.90
C ILE A 168 15.01 -11.10 -8.93
N SER A 169 15.50 -11.42 -10.12
CA SER A 169 15.64 -10.44 -11.18
C SER A 169 14.28 -9.78 -11.44
N PRO A 170 14.20 -8.44 -11.47
CA PRO A 170 12.96 -7.77 -11.80
C PRO A 170 12.56 -8.21 -13.21
N SER A 171 11.42 -8.91 -13.33
CA SER A 171 10.72 -9.02 -14.59
C SER A 171 10.18 -7.64 -14.90
N ARG A 172 11.02 -6.80 -15.50
CA ARG A 172 10.60 -5.50 -15.97
C ARG A 172 9.75 -5.78 -17.21
N SER A 173 8.44 -5.52 -17.11
CA SER A 173 7.60 -5.45 -18.30
C SER A 173 8.32 -4.55 -19.29
N GLN A 174 8.52 -5.03 -20.51
CA GLN A 174 9.20 -4.21 -21.52
C GLN A 174 8.48 -2.87 -21.64
N PRO A 175 9.22 -1.75 -21.74
CA PRO A 175 8.60 -0.45 -21.90
C PRO A 175 7.64 -0.50 -23.09
N PHE A 176 6.45 0.07 -22.93
CA PHE A 176 5.51 0.17 -24.04
C PHE A 176 6.14 1.05 -25.11
N LEU A 177 6.41 0.48 -26.29
CA LEU A 177 7.10 1.18 -27.37
C LEU A 177 6.10 1.90 -28.27
N PHE A 178 6.56 2.94 -28.98
CA PHE A 178 5.73 3.61 -29.99
C PHE A 178 5.25 2.63 -31.07
N ALA A 179 6.10 1.68 -31.45
CA ALA A 179 5.75 0.61 -32.39
C ALA A 179 4.61 -0.29 -31.90
N MET A 180 4.39 -0.38 -30.58
CA MET A 180 3.24 -1.11 -30.02
C MET A 180 1.98 -0.26 -30.12
N LEU A 181 2.06 1.05 -29.89
CA LEU A 181 0.94 1.99 -30.08
C LEU A 181 0.47 2.01 -31.53
N THR A 182 1.39 2.06 -32.50
CA THR A 182 1.05 2.03 -33.92
C THR A 182 0.38 0.72 -34.31
N ARG A 183 0.84 -0.42 -33.77
CA ARG A 183 0.18 -1.73 -33.96
C ARG A 183 -1.24 -1.75 -33.41
N VAL A 184 -1.45 -1.23 -32.20
CA VAL A 184 -2.79 -1.13 -31.60
C VAL A 184 -3.71 -0.22 -32.42
N CYS A 185 -3.20 0.89 -32.95
CA CYS A 185 -3.98 1.79 -33.80
C CYS A 185 -4.27 1.23 -35.20
N ALA A 186 -3.56 0.19 -35.62
CA ALA A 186 -3.72 -0.46 -36.92
C ALA A 186 -4.67 -1.67 -36.89
N ILE A 187 -5.16 -2.06 -35.71
CA ILE A 187 -6.18 -3.11 -35.55
C ILE A 187 -7.46 -2.63 -36.21
N ARG A 188 -7.97 -3.42 -37.16
CA ARG A 188 -9.18 -3.14 -37.93
C ARG A 188 -10.42 -3.54 -37.14
N ASP A 189 -11.55 -2.92 -37.44
CA ASP A 189 -12.85 -3.19 -36.78
C ASP A 189 -13.37 -4.63 -36.99
N THR A 190 -12.71 -5.40 -37.84
CA THR A 190 -13.00 -6.83 -38.11
C THR A 190 -12.03 -7.78 -37.40
N ASP A 191 -10.97 -7.26 -36.79
CA ASP A 191 -9.96 -8.07 -36.13
C ASP A 191 -10.47 -8.52 -34.75
N TYR A 192 -9.84 -9.54 -34.17
CA TYR A 192 -10.20 -10.05 -32.85
C TYR A 192 -9.08 -9.76 -31.84
N ILE A 193 -9.45 -9.36 -30.62
CA ILE A 193 -8.53 -9.29 -29.49
C ILE A 193 -8.95 -10.38 -28.49
N GLY A 194 -8.17 -11.46 -28.47
CA GLY A 194 -8.57 -12.66 -27.73
C GLY A 194 -9.79 -13.30 -28.38
N ASP A 195 -10.83 -13.54 -27.58
CA ASP A 195 -12.09 -14.15 -28.03
C ASP A 195 -13.15 -13.11 -28.44
N GLU A 196 -12.84 -11.82 -28.35
CA GLU A 196 -13.79 -10.72 -28.64
C GLU A 196 -13.44 -10.02 -29.96
N ALA A 197 -14.47 -9.70 -30.75
CA ALA A 197 -14.32 -8.85 -31.93
C ALA A 197 -13.93 -7.43 -31.51
N TRP A 198 -12.91 -6.89 -32.14
CA TRP A 198 -12.42 -5.54 -31.88
C TRP A 198 -13.36 -4.52 -32.52
N ASP A 199 -14.17 -3.89 -31.70
CA ASP A 199 -14.90 -2.70 -32.11
C ASP A 199 -14.71 -1.59 -31.05
N PRO A 200 -13.87 -0.59 -31.35
CA PRO A 200 -13.64 0.53 -30.43
C PRO A 200 -14.86 1.45 -30.30
N SER A 201 -15.83 1.39 -31.23
CA SER A 201 -17.07 2.18 -31.19
C SER A 201 -18.17 1.55 -30.34
N LEU A 202 -18.22 0.21 -30.26
CA LEU A 202 -19.20 -0.52 -29.46
C LEU A 202 -18.86 -0.56 -27.97
N ASN A 203 -17.57 -0.51 -27.61
CA ASN A 203 -17.12 -0.53 -26.22
C ASN A 203 -16.51 0.81 -25.80
N ARG A 204 -17.26 1.59 -25.01
CA ARG A 204 -16.83 2.91 -24.50
C ARG A 204 -15.51 2.85 -23.74
N LEU A 205 -15.19 1.75 -23.05
CA LEU A 205 -13.91 1.61 -22.33
C LEU A 205 -12.74 1.46 -23.30
N ASN A 206 -12.92 0.77 -24.43
CA ASN A 206 -11.89 0.65 -25.47
C ASN A 206 -11.64 2.00 -26.15
N PHE A 207 -12.71 2.74 -26.49
CA PHE A 207 -12.60 4.09 -27.02
C PHE A 207 -11.82 5.02 -26.08
N ILE A 208 -12.22 5.08 -24.81
CA ILE A 208 -11.59 5.93 -23.79
C ILE A 208 -10.14 5.50 -23.56
N GLY A 209 -9.87 4.20 -23.43
CA GLY A 209 -8.52 3.67 -23.22
C GLY A 209 -7.56 3.99 -24.36
N LEU A 210 -7.98 3.81 -25.61
CA LEU A 210 -7.17 4.16 -26.79
C LEU A 210 -6.92 5.66 -26.90
N THR A 211 -7.96 6.46 -26.65
CA THR A 211 -7.86 7.93 -26.71
C THR A 211 -6.90 8.43 -25.65
N LEU A 212 -7.03 7.92 -24.42
CA LEU A 212 -6.16 8.23 -23.30
C LEU A 212 -4.70 7.83 -23.59
N LEU A 213 -4.48 6.63 -24.15
CA LEU A 213 -3.14 6.16 -24.52
C LEU A 213 -2.48 7.05 -25.59
N LYS A 214 -3.23 7.48 -26.60
CA LYS A 214 -2.75 8.40 -27.65
C LYS A 214 -2.38 9.77 -27.09
N VAL A 215 -3.18 10.30 -26.16
CA VAL A 215 -2.92 11.59 -25.51
C VAL A 215 -1.72 11.49 -24.60
N MET A 216 -1.70 10.52 -23.67
CA MET A 216 -0.61 10.32 -22.72
C MET A 216 0.74 10.06 -23.40
N TRP A 217 0.75 9.39 -24.56
CA TRP A 217 1.98 9.21 -25.34
C TRP A 217 2.56 10.55 -25.85
N ARG A 218 1.70 11.49 -26.25
CA ARG A 218 2.12 12.80 -26.78
C ARG A 218 2.46 13.81 -25.70
N THR A 219 1.85 13.68 -24.53
CA THR A 219 2.01 14.61 -23.40
C THR A 219 3.03 14.13 -22.37
N GLY A 220 3.36 12.83 -22.37
CA GLY A 220 4.28 12.23 -21.39
C GLY A 220 3.67 12.04 -20.00
N HIS A 221 2.36 12.27 -19.84
CA HIS A 221 1.66 12.11 -18.57
C HIS A 221 1.64 10.67 -18.07
N ARG A 222 1.70 10.50 -16.75
CA ARG A 222 1.45 9.21 -16.09
C ARG A 222 -0.04 8.98 -15.91
N LEU A 223 -0.46 7.71 -15.82
CA LEU A 223 -1.89 7.37 -15.67
C LEU A 223 -2.51 8.03 -14.42
N GLY A 224 -1.78 8.07 -13.31
CA GLY A 224 -2.23 8.73 -12.09
C GLY A 224 -2.25 10.26 -12.15
N GLU A 225 -1.65 10.86 -13.17
CA GLU A 225 -1.76 12.31 -13.45
C GLU A 225 -2.98 12.58 -14.33
N ALA A 226 -3.29 11.68 -15.27
CA ALA A 226 -4.44 11.79 -16.17
C ALA A 226 -5.77 11.35 -15.53
N VAL A 227 -5.70 10.52 -14.48
CA VAL A 227 -6.86 9.95 -13.76
C VAL A 227 -6.67 10.24 -12.27
N LYS A 228 -6.76 11.51 -11.87
CA LYS A 228 -6.81 11.86 -10.45
C LYS A 228 -8.19 11.54 -9.87
N THR A 229 -8.23 10.95 -8.68
CA THR A 229 -9.42 10.74 -7.84
C THR A 229 -9.75 11.98 -6.99
N SER A 230 -9.43 13.18 -7.48
CA SER A 230 -9.70 14.45 -6.79
C SER A 230 -10.94 15.09 -7.40
N ASP A 231 -11.73 15.80 -6.61
CA ASP A 231 -12.88 16.62 -7.08
C ASP A 231 -12.47 17.74 -8.06
N GLU A 232 -11.16 17.94 -8.28
CA GLU A 232 -10.65 18.81 -9.33
C GLU A 232 -10.63 18.12 -10.70
N LEU A 233 -11.48 18.62 -11.61
CA LEU A 233 -11.42 18.30 -13.03
C LEU A 233 -10.02 18.59 -13.59
N THR A 234 -9.36 17.55 -14.07
CA THR A 234 -8.08 17.66 -14.77
C THR A 234 -8.34 17.88 -16.26
N TYR A 235 -7.91 19.02 -16.80
CA TYR A 235 -8.00 19.34 -18.22
C TYR A 235 -6.62 19.24 -18.87
N PHE A 236 -6.55 18.66 -20.07
CA PHE A 236 -5.35 18.78 -20.91
C PHE A 236 -5.34 20.18 -21.52
N VAL A 237 -4.29 20.96 -21.27
CA VAL A 237 -4.11 22.27 -21.90
C VAL A 237 -3.18 22.15 -23.10
N ARG A 238 -3.28 23.09 -24.05
CA ARG A 238 -2.45 23.11 -25.26
C ARG A 238 -0.94 23.09 -24.95
N ALA A 239 -0.54 23.62 -23.79
CA ALA A 239 0.84 23.62 -23.31
C ALA A 239 1.37 22.20 -23.00
N ASP A 240 0.51 21.23 -22.73
CA ASP A 240 0.90 19.84 -22.43
C ASP A 240 1.22 19.04 -23.69
N VAL A 241 0.89 19.56 -24.88
CA VAL A 241 1.04 18.86 -26.16
C VAL A 241 2.35 19.29 -26.82
N THR A 242 3.32 18.38 -26.88
CA THR A 242 4.54 18.61 -27.66
C THR A 242 4.33 18.13 -29.08
N TYR A 243 4.31 19.04 -30.06
CA TYR A 243 4.33 18.66 -31.48
C TYR A 243 5.76 18.25 -31.85
N ARG A 244 5.95 16.99 -32.23
CA ARG A 244 7.13 16.58 -32.99
C ARG A 244 6.74 16.55 -34.46
N ILE A 245 7.18 17.55 -35.20
CA ILE A 245 7.13 17.54 -36.66
C ILE A 245 8.20 16.52 -37.10
N ALA A 246 7.76 15.47 -37.78
CA ALA A 246 8.61 14.48 -38.43
C ALA A 246 8.68 14.80 -39.92
#